data_AF-A0A958CZZ1-F1
#
_entry.id   AF-A0A958CZZ1-F1
#
_cell.length_a   1.000
_cell.length_b   1.000
_cell.length_c   1.000
_cell.angle_alpha   90.00
_cell.angle_beta   90.00
_cell.angle_gamma   90.00
#
_symmetry.space_group_name_H-M   'P 1'
#
loop_
_entity.id
_entity.type
_entity.pdbx_description
1 polymer ?
#
loop_
_entity_poly.entity_id
_entity_poly.type
_entity_poly.pdbx_seq_one_letter_code
_entity_poly.pdbx_strand_id
1 'polypeptide(L)' 'MTDFAFAPIDFSEAEPVLRRHLLGLPAPVDSYFEDHVRASHHYRIELGQEAAGWTAVHDESLITQFGLMSPYRHLGQR' A
#
# COMPACT_ATOMS: atom_id res chain seq x y z
N MET A 1 -0.70 7.13 -23.79
CA MET A 1 0.34 6.55 -22.91
C MET A 1 -0.16 6.82 -21.50
N THR A 2 -0.51 5.79 -20.75
CA THR A 2 -1.01 6.00 -19.38
C THR A 2 0.21 6.08 -18.48
N ASP A 3 0.53 7.27 -17.99
CA ASP A 3 1.65 7.44 -17.07
C ASP A 3 1.37 6.72 -15.75
N PHE A 4 2.40 6.08 -15.20
CA PHE A 4 2.34 5.37 -13.95
C PHE A 4 3.42 5.92 -13.00
N ALA A 5 3.03 6.20 -11.77
CA ALA A 5 3.91 6.81 -10.77
C ALA A 5 3.67 6.27 -9.36
N PHE A 6 4.70 6.41 -8.52
CA PHE A 6 4.61 6.21 -7.08
C PHE A 6 4.78 7.57 -6.41
N ALA A 7 3.67 8.16 -5.95
CA ALA A 7 3.69 9.43 -5.25
C ALA A 7 3.91 9.16 -3.74
N PRO A 8 4.94 9.75 -3.10
CA PRO A 8 5.12 9.61 -1.65
C PRO A 8 3.94 10.24 -0.92
N ILE A 9 3.47 9.58 0.14
CA ILE A 9 2.37 10.05 0.98
C ILE A 9 2.73 9.90 2.46
N ASP A 10 2.10 10.70 3.31
CA ASP A 10 2.21 10.53 4.75
C ASP A 10 1.46 9.27 5.21
N PHE A 11 1.93 8.65 6.31
CA PHE A 11 1.26 7.49 6.90
C PHE A 11 -0.22 7.76 7.24
N SER A 12 -0.55 8.97 7.66
CA SER A 12 -1.93 9.38 7.98
C SER A 12 -2.88 9.28 6.78
N GLU A 13 -2.38 9.50 5.56
CA GLU A 13 -3.15 9.31 4.33
C GLU A 13 -3.32 7.83 3.99
N ALA A 14 -2.32 7.01 4.31
CA ALA A 14 -2.32 5.57 4.06
C ALA A 14 -3.18 4.79 5.09
N GLU A 15 -3.26 5.27 6.34
CA GLU A 15 -3.89 4.60 7.49
C GLU A 15 -5.30 4.06 7.21
N PRO A 16 -6.24 4.79 6.59
CA PRO A 16 -7.60 4.29 6.37
C PRO A 16 -7.64 3.07 5.44
N VAL A 17 -6.80 3.08 4.40
CA VAL A 17 -6.70 1.97 3.42
C VAL A 17 -6.00 0.77 4.05
N LEU A 18 -4.92 1.04 4.78
CA LEU A 18 -4.20 0.08 5.61
C LEU A 18 -5.11 -0.65 6.59
N ARG A 19 -5.89 0.09 7.36
CA ARG A 19 -6.82 -0.46 8.35
C ARG A 19 -7.85 -1.35 7.68
N ARG A 20 -8.40 -0.93 6.53
CA ARG A 20 -9.33 -1.75 5.75
C ARG A 20 -8.67 -3.04 5.24
N HIS A 21 -7.41 -2.97 4.81
CA HIS A 21 -6.66 -4.14 4.37
C HIS A 21 -6.40 -5.12 5.51
N LEU A 22 -5.93 -4.63 6.67
CA LEU A 22 -5.67 -5.44 7.87
C LEU A 22 -6.94 -6.13 8.37
N LEU A 23 -8.08 -5.44 8.36
CA LEU A 23 -9.38 -6.03 8.72
C LEU A 23 -9.84 -7.14 7.77
N GLY A 24 -9.29 -7.19 6.55
CA GLY A 24 -9.58 -8.22 5.56
C GLY A 24 -8.67 -9.45 5.65
N LEU A 25 -7.66 -9.44 6.53
CA LEU A 25 -6.76 -10.57 6.68
C LEU A 25 -7.42 -11.71 7.48
N PRO A 26 -7.14 -12.98 7.14
CA PRO A 26 -7.74 -14.14 7.82
C PRO A 26 -7.23 -14.32 9.26
N ALA A 27 -6.16 -13.62 9.64
CA ALA A 27 -5.57 -13.63 10.96
C ALA A 27 -5.00 -12.24 11.29
N PRO A 28 -4.94 -11.85 12.58
CA PRO A 28 -4.28 -10.63 13.00
C PRO A 28 -2.78 -10.69 12.68
N VAL A 29 -2.21 -9.55 12.33
CA VAL A 29 -0.77 -9.36 12.21
C VAL A 29 -0.15 -9.15 13.61
N ASP A 30 1.12 -9.51 13.77
CA ASP A 30 1.84 -9.25 15.01
C ASP A 30 2.28 -7.79 15.11
N SER A 31 2.59 -7.35 16.34
CA SER A 31 3.03 -5.96 16.60
C SER A 31 4.38 -5.65 15.93
N TYR A 32 5.21 -6.67 15.72
CA TYR A 32 6.49 -6.49 15.03
C TYR A 32 6.27 -6.02 13.59
N PHE A 33 5.36 -6.66 12.86
CA PHE A 33 4.99 -6.26 11.52
C PHE A 33 4.32 -4.88 11.49
N GLU A 34 3.46 -4.57 12.46
CA GLU A 34 2.83 -3.24 12.56
C GLU A 34 3.85 -2.11 12.71
N ASP A 35 4.90 -2.32 13.52
CA ASP A 35 5.96 -1.33 13.72
C ASP A 35 6.75 -1.10 12.42
N HIS A 36 7.05 -2.17 11.67
CA HIS A 36 7.76 -2.07 10.40
C HIS A 36 6.92 -1.36 9.33
N VAL A 37 5.63 -1.63 9.30
CA VAL A 37 4.67 -0.93 8.45
C VAL A 37 4.66 0.56 8.77
N ARG A 38 4.58 0.96 10.04
CA ARG A 38 4.58 2.38 10.46
C ARG A 38 5.90 3.08 10.13
N ALA A 39 7.01 2.36 10.19
CA ALA A 39 8.34 2.87 9.87
C ALA A 39 8.68 2.81 8.38
N SER A 40 7.76 2.36 7.51
CA SER A 40 7.99 2.28 6.06
C SER A 40 7.81 3.65 5.40
N HIS A 41 8.43 3.83 4.23
CA HIS A 41 8.05 4.90 3.31
C HIS A 41 6.79 4.47 2.55
N HIS A 42 5.76 5.31 2.58
CA HIS A 42 4.46 5.02 1.98
C HIS A 42 4.30 5.73 0.65
N TYR A 43 3.68 5.03 -0.30
CA TYR A 43 3.43 5.55 -1.64
C TYR A 43 2.02 5.24 -2.09
N ARG A 44 1.39 6.24 -2.70
CA ARG A 44 0.22 6.04 -3.55
C ARG A 44 0.68 5.63 -4.93
N ILE A 45 0.06 4.57 -5.44
CA ILE A 45 0.25 4.13 -6.81
C ILE A 45 -0.72 4.94 -7.66
N GLU A 46 -0.23 5.64 -8.67
CA GLU A 46 -1.02 6.50 -9.55
C GLU A 46 -0.97 5.98 -10.99
N LEU A 47 -2.13 5.96 -11.64
CA LEU A 47 -2.27 5.68 -13.05
C LEU A 47 -3.00 6.86 -13.70
N GLY A 48 -2.25 7.69 -14.44
CA GLY A 48 -2.72 9.01 -14.87
C GLY A 48 -2.96 9.92 -13.67
N GLN A 49 -4.21 10.37 -13.48
CA GLN A 49 -4.61 11.20 -12.32
C GLN A 49 -5.40 10.40 -11.26
N GLU A 50 -5.48 9.08 -11.42
CA GLU A 50 -6.26 8.22 -10.53
C GLU A 50 -5.37 7.43 -9.58
N ALA A 51 -5.82 7.28 -8.33
CA ALA A 51 -5.23 6.36 -7.38
C ALA A 51 -5.51 4.91 -7.82
N ALA A 52 -4.46 4.18 -8.18
CA ALA A 52 -4.56 2.77 -8.55
C ALA A 52 -4.34 1.82 -7.36
N GLY A 53 -3.67 2.29 -6.30
CA GLY A 53 -3.33 1.45 -5.16
C GLY A 53 -2.39 2.11 -4.16
N TRP A 54 -1.78 1.29 -3.31
CA TRP A 54 -0.79 1.69 -2.31
C TRP A 54 0.35 0.67 -2.23
N THR A 55 1.52 1.16 -1.83
CA THR A 55 2.66 0.32 -1.47
C THR A 55 3.45 0.97 -0.35
N ALA A 56 4.19 0.16 0.41
CA ALA A 56 5.09 0.63 1.45
C ALA A 56 6.41 -0.12 1.37
N VAL A 57 7.53 0.61 1.49
CA VAL A 57 8.89 0.07 1.45
C VAL A 57 9.59 0.41 2.75
N HIS A 58 10.05 -0.59 3.47
CA HIS A 58 10.88 -0.48 4.66
C HIS A 58 12.35 -0.69 4.28
N ASP A 59 13.23 0.12 4.87
CA ASP A 59 14.69 0.02 4.71
C ASP A 59 15.15 -0.17 3.25
N GLU A 60 14.55 0.61 2.36
CA GLU A 60 14.83 0.70 0.91
C GLU A 60 14.67 -0.60 0.08
N SER A 61 14.34 -1.72 0.71
CA SER A 61 14.46 -3.05 0.09
C SER A 61 13.33 -4.01 0.42
N LEU A 62 12.58 -3.78 1.50
CA LEU A 62 11.50 -4.65 1.94
C LEU A 62 10.14 -4.03 1.62
N ILE A 63 9.38 -4.66 0.72
CA ILE A 63 7.97 -4.31 0.54
C ILE A 63 7.19 -4.85 1.74
N THR A 64 6.74 -3.96 2.63
CA THR A 64 5.90 -4.35 3.78
C THR A 64 4.44 -4.44 3.38
N GLN A 65 4.01 -3.67 2.38
CA GLN A 65 2.63 -3.67 1.91
C GLN A 65 2.51 -3.41 0.42
N PHE A 66 1.54 -4.07 -0.20
CA PHE A 66 1.18 -3.84 -1.58
C PHE A 66 -0.32 -4.11 -1.77
N GLY A 67 -1.02 -3.17 -2.38
CA GLY A 67 -2.47 -3.26 -2.59
C GLY A 67 -2.94 -2.49 -3.80
N LEU A 68 -3.79 -3.11 -4.61
CA LEU A 68 -4.45 -2.49 -5.76
C LEU A 68 -5.94 -2.31 -5.48
N MET A 69 -6.48 -1.19 -5.95
CA MET A 69 -7.92 -0.95 -5.93
C MET A 69 -8.63 -1.90 -6.90
N SER A 70 -9.91 -2.18 -6.64
CA SER A 70 -10.70 -3.17 -7.37
C SER A 70 -10.59 -3.15 -8.89
N PRO A 71 -10.65 -2.00 -9.61
CA PRO A 71 -10.51 -2.01 -11.07
C PRO A 71 -9.12 -2.45 -11.54
N TYR A 72 -8.09 -2.31 -10.69
CA TYR A 72 -6.69 -2.57 -11.04
C TYR A 72 -6.16 -3.89 -10.50
N ARG A 73 -6.87 -4.57 -9.58
CA ARG A 73 -6.41 -5.83 -8.96
C ARG A 73 -5.93 -6.86 -9.97
N HIS A 74 -6.66 -7.07 -11.06
CA HIS A 74 -6.32 -8.03 -12.11
C HIS A 74 -4.90 -7.87 -12.72
N LEU A 75 -4.25 -6.72 -12.52
CA LEU A 75 -2.89 -6.43 -13.00
C LEU A 75 -1.78 -6.97 -12.08
N GLY A 76 -2.09 -7.44 -10.87
CA GLY A 76 -1.05 -7.91 -9.93
C GLY A 76 -1.55 -8.59 -8.65
N GLN A 77 -2.86 -8.73 -8.46
CA GLN A 77 -3.51 -9.32 -7.29
C GLN A 77 -4.76 -10.11 -7.72
N ARG A 78 -4.81 -11.41 -7.44
CA ARG A 78 -5.99 -12.26 -7.69
C ARG A 78 -6.80 -12.43 -6.42
#